data_AF-A0A7C1UWK4-F1
#
_entry.id   AF-A0A7C1UWK4-F1
#
_cell.length_a   1.000
_cell.length_b   1.000
_cell.length_c   1.000
_cell.angle_alpha   90.00
_cell.angle_beta   90.00
_cell.angle_gamma   90.00
#
_symmetry.space_group_name_H-M   'P 1'
#
loop_
_entity.id
_entity.type
_entity.pdbx_description
1 polymer ?
#
loop_
_entity_poly.entity_id
_entity_poly.type
_entity_poly.pdbx_seq_one_letter_code
_entity_poly.pdbx_strand_id
1 'polypeptide(L)'
;MTPSKLQQVKHAMKNPPPERLAKVEYQSHFFQMVGITIVCIILIFKGFWWIIFAFIFGLGVSYSQGMSAYIKYNNIMALLKPQAIEDFEKDISPTRRRSKIINHVFGSSAKWTSLFVSVTIPLFLIKFSESRITFSLAYMLMIGLLYTLIYFFFFYSIAYPIYKKKIKINKK
;
A
#
# COMPACT_ATOMS: atom_id res chain seq x y z
N MET A 1 13.44 7.84 -33.74
CA MET A 1 13.19 8.88 -32.72
C MET A 1 12.81 8.20 -31.42
N THR A 2 13.66 8.29 -30.40
CA THR A 2 13.37 7.74 -29.07
C THR A 2 12.32 8.61 -28.38
N PRO A 3 11.17 8.06 -27.94
CA PRO A 3 10.13 8.85 -27.30
C PRO A 3 10.68 9.49 -26.02
N SER A 4 10.40 10.78 -25.82
CA SER A 4 10.89 11.53 -24.67
C SER A 4 10.42 10.87 -23.37
N LYS A 5 11.26 10.89 -22.32
CA LYS A 5 10.94 10.26 -21.02
C LYS A 5 9.58 10.70 -20.46
N LEU A 6 9.15 11.93 -20.79
CA LEU A 6 7.85 12.47 -20.41
C LEU A 6 6.67 11.80 -21.13
N GLN A 7 6.80 11.48 -22.42
CA GLN A 7 5.78 10.74 -23.16
C GLN A 7 5.66 9.30 -22.66
N GLN A 8 6.77 8.66 -22.29
CA GLN A 8 6.75 7.32 -21.70
C GLN A 8 6.02 7.29 -20.36
N VAL A 9 6.25 8.28 -19.49
CA VAL A 9 5.52 8.43 -18.23
C VAL A 9 4.03 8.69 -18.47
N LYS A 10 3.69 9.59 -19.42
CA LYS A 10 2.31 9.89 -19.78
C LYS A 10 1.57 8.66 -20.34
N HIS A 11 2.22 7.84 -21.16
CA HIS A 11 1.65 6.59 -21.67
C HIS A 11 1.52 5.52 -20.59
N ALA A 12 2.49 5.40 -19.67
CA ALA A 12 2.42 4.48 -18.54
C ALA A 12 1.32 4.85 -17.52
N MET A 13 0.98 6.14 -17.42
CA MET A 13 -0.15 6.63 -16.61
C MET A 13 -1.50 6.43 -17.28
N LYS A 14 -1.55 6.42 -18.62
CA LYS A 14 -2.81 6.33 -19.38
C LYS A 14 -3.46 4.94 -19.27
N ASN A 15 -2.66 3.89 -19.10
CA ASN A 15 -3.11 2.50 -18.98
C ASN A 15 -2.49 1.85 -17.73
N PRO A 16 -3.02 2.12 -16.51
CA PRO A 16 -2.61 1.34 -15.34
C PRO A 16 -2.86 -0.14 -15.63
N PRO A 17 -1.96 -1.06 -15.24
CA PRO A 17 -2.13 -2.48 -15.50
C PRO A 17 -3.51 -2.94 -14.97
N PRO A 18 -4.23 -3.80 -15.70
CA PRO A 18 -5.61 -4.17 -15.39
C PRO A 18 -5.77 -4.74 -13.97
N GLU A 19 -4.72 -5.37 -13.46
CA GLU A 19 -4.57 -5.81 -12.06
C GLU A 19 -4.78 -4.67 -11.05
N ARG A 20 -4.22 -3.49 -11.31
CA ARG A 20 -4.34 -2.32 -10.42
C ARG A 20 -5.76 -1.78 -10.37
N LEU A 21 -6.41 -1.70 -11.53
CA LEU A 21 -7.79 -1.23 -11.60
C LEU A 21 -8.71 -2.18 -10.83
N ALA A 22 -8.58 -3.48 -11.07
CA ALA A 22 -9.36 -4.49 -10.35
C ALA A 22 -9.07 -4.51 -8.84
N LYS A 23 -7.81 -4.30 -8.43
CA LYS A 23 -7.43 -4.20 -7.01
C LYS A 23 -8.05 -2.99 -6.33
N VAL A 24 -8.00 -1.83 -6.96
CA VAL A 24 -8.57 -0.59 -6.42
C VAL A 24 -10.09 -0.70 -6.34
N GLU A 25 -10.73 -1.28 -7.35
CA GLU A 25 -12.17 -1.56 -7.38
C GLU A 25 -12.58 -2.44 -6.17
N TYR A 26 -11.91 -3.58 -5.97
CA TYR A 26 -12.12 -4.44 -4.79
C TYR A 26 -11.92 -3.69 -3.46
N GLN A 27 -10.81 -2.95 -3.32
CA GLN A 27 -10.51 -2.22 -2.09
C GLN A 27 -11.55 -1.14 -1.79
N SER A 28 -12.04 -0.44 -2.81
CA SER A 28 -13.06 0.59 -2.67
C SER A 28 -14.36 0.03 -2.10
N HIS A 29 -14.84 -1.11 -2.61
CA HIS A 29 -16.04 -1.75 -2.08
C HIS A 29 -15.87 -2.22 -0.63
N PHE A 30 -14.68 -2.67 -0.25
CA PHE A 30 -14.37 -3.03 1.13
C PHE A 30 -14.36 -1.80 2.07
N PHE A 31 -13.75 -0.69 1.65
CA PHE A 31 -13.79 0.56 2.42
C PHE A 31 -15.21 1.11 2.54
N GLN A 32 -16.04 0.96 1.51
CA GLN A 32 -17.44 1.33 1.55
C GLN A 32 -18.21 0.50 2.59
N MET A 33 -17.97 -0.82 2.67
CA MET A 33 -18.55 -1.67 3.72
C MET A 33 -18.17 -1.19 5.13
N VAL A 34 -16.89 -0.87 5.36
CA VAL A 34 -16.41 -0.34 6.64
C VAL A 34 -17.10 0.99 6.97
N GLY A 35 -17.18 1.91 5.99
CA GLY A 35 -17.84 3.20 6.15
C GLY A 35 -19.33 3.06 6.49
N ILE A 36 -20.07 2.25 5.74
CA ILE A 36 -21.49 1.94 6.01
C ILE A 36 -21.63 1.36 7.42
N THR A 37 -20.75 0.43 7.80
CA THR A 37 -20.80 -0.20 9.13
C THR A 37 -20.63 0.80 10.25
N ILE A 38 -19.62 1.66 10.17
CA ILE A 38 -19.37 2.67 11.21
C ILE A 38 -20.57 3.63 11.33
N VAL A 39 -21.08 4.14 10.21
CA VAL A 39 -22.21 5.07 10.21
C VAL A 39 -23.48 4.41 10.76
N CYS A 40 -23.80 3.20 10.31
CA CYS A 40 -24.97 2.48 10.78
C CYS A 40 -24.89 2.14 12.27
N ILE A 41 -23.72 1.74 12.79
CA ILE A 41 -23.52 1.50 14.22
C ILE A 41 -23.80 2.77 15.02
N ILE A 42 -23.23 3.92 14.62
CA ILE A 42 -23.46 5.21 15.30
C ILE A 42 -24.95 5.57 15.32
N LEU A 43 -25.65 5.37 14.20
CA LEU A 43 -27.07 5.72 14.08
C LEU A 43 -27.97 4.77 14.90
N ILE A 44 -27.63 3.48 14.97
CA ILE A 44 -28.32 2.52 15.84
C ILE A 44 -28.15 2.92 17.31
N PHE A 45 -26.94 3.28 17.74
CA PHE A 45 -26.70 3.79 19.09
C PHE A 45 -27.47 5.08 19.41
N LYS A 46 -27.74 5.93 18.41
CA LYS A 46 -28.61 7.11 18.55
C LYS A 46 -30.11 6.79 18.56
N GLY A 47 -30.51 5.52 18.47
CA GLY A 47 -31.91 5.08 18.56
C GLY A 47 -32.64 4.89 17.23
N PHE A 48 -31.95 5.00 16.09
CA PHE A 48 -32.57 4.80 14.77
C PHE A 48 -32.59 3.32 14.36
N TRP A 49 -33.41 2.52 15.05
CA TRP A 49 -33.48 1.06 14.86
C TRP A 49 -33.92 0.62 13.44
N TRP A 50 -34.71 1.42 12.73
CA TRP A 50 -35.16 1.14 11.36
C TRP A 50 -34.01 1.09 10.34
N ILE A 51 -32.84 1.64 10.67
CA ILE A 51 -31.63 1.63 9.82
C ILE A 51 -31.02 0.23 9.72
N ILE A 52 -31.41 -0.73 10.57
CA ILE A 52 -30.93 -2.12 10.49
C ILE A 52 -31.20 -2.74 9.11
N PHE A 53 -32.34 -2.44 8.48
CA PHE A 53 -32.63 -2.94 7.13
C PHE A 53 -31.70 -2.34 6.07
N ALA A 54 -31.44 -1.03 6.15
CA ALA A 54 -30.49 -0.34 5.28
C ALA A 54 -29.06 -0.83 5.51
N PHE A 55 -28.71 -1.18 6.74
CA PHE A 55 -27.41 -1.74 7.11
C PHE A 55 -27.20 -3.11 6.49
N ILE A 56 -28.15 -4.04 6.65
CA ILE A 56 -28.08 -5.39 6.08
C ILE A 56 -28.02 -5.32 4.54
N PHE A 57 -28.87 -4.50 3.92
CA PHE A 57 -28.91 -4.38 2.46
C PHE A 57 -27.65 -3.70 1.91
N GLY A 58 -27.20 -2.62 2.55
CA GLY A 58 -25.99 -1.89 2.15
C GLY A 58 -24.72 -2.75 2.26
N LEU A 59 -24.61 -3.56 3.33
CA LEU A 59 -23.54 -4.55 3.46
C LEU A 59 -23.66 -5.66 2.42
N GLY A 60 -24.86 -6.21 2.19
CA GLY A 60 -25.09 -7.28 1.23
C GLY A 60 -24.71 -6.88 -0.21
N VAL A 61 -25.15 -5.70 -0.65
CA VAL A 61 -24.82 -5.18 -1.99
C VAL A 61 -23.32 -4.93 -2.11
N SER A 62 -22.73 -4.26 -1.13
CA SER A 62 -21.29 -3.93 -1.16
C SER A 62 -20.43 -5.20 -1.11
N TYR A 63 -20.85 -6.21 -0.33
CA TYR A 63 -20.19 -7.51 -0.27
C TYR A 63 -20.25 -8.25 -1.60
N SER A 64 -21.43 -8.31 -2.23
CA SER A 64 -21.60 -8.95 -3.54
C SER A 64 -20.74 -8.30 -4.61
N GLN A 65 -20.73 -6.95 -4.68
CA GLN A 65 -19.90 -6.20 -5.61
C GLN A 65 -18.40 -6.38 -5.32
N GLY A 66 -18.00 -6.32 -4.04
CA GLY A 66 -16.63 -6.56 -3.62
C GLY A 66 -16.14 -7.96 -3.97
N MET A 67 -16.96 -8.99 -3.76
CA MET A 67 -16.59 -10.37 -4.07
C MET A 67 -16.48 -10.61 -5.58
N SER A 68 -17.38 -10.02 -6.38
CA SER A 68 -17.29 -10.06 -7.85
C SER A 68 -16.00 -9.41 -8.37
N ALA A 69 -15.66 -8.23 -7.84
CA ALA A 69 -14.40 -7.53 -8.16
C ALA A 69 -13.16 -8.34 -7.72
N TYR A 70 -13.23 -9.04 -6.58
CA TYR A 70 -12.17 -9.91 -6.09
C TYR A 70 -11.93 -11.10 -7.03
N ILE A 71 -12.99 -11.77 -7.49
CA ILE A 71 -12.89 -12.88 -8.45
C ILE A 71 -12.27 -12.39 -9.76
N LYS A 72 -12.71 -11.22 -10.26
CA LYS A 72 -12.13 -10.57 -11.44
C LYS A 72 -10.63 -10.28 -11.25
N TYR A 73 -10.22 -9.76 -10.09
CA TYR A 73 -8.82 -9.54 -9.75
C TYR A 73 -8.01 -10.85 -9.74
N ASN A 74 -8.53 -11.91 -9.12
CA ASN A 74 -7.84 -13.20 -9.08
C ASN A 74 -7.67 -13.81 -10.47
N ASN A 75 -8.68 -13.70 -11.33
CA ASN A 75 -8.59 -14.18 -12.71
C ASN A 75 -7.53 -13.41 -13.51
N ILE A 76 -7.46 -12.08 -13.34
CA ILE A 76 -6.41 -11.26 -13.96
C ILE A 76 -5.03 -11.65 -13.43
N MET A 77 -4.91 -11.88 -12.12
CA MET A 77 -3.66 -12.28 -11.47
C MET A 77 -3.20 -13.67 -11.93
N ALA A 78 -4.11 -14.62 -12.13
CA ALA A 78 -3.80 -15.95 -12.62
C ALA A 78 -3.24 -15.95 -14.06
N LEU A 79 -3.67 -14.98 -14.88
CA LEU A 79 -3.18 -14.79 -16.24
C LEU A 79 -1.83 -14.04 -16.29
N LEU A 80 -1.47 -13.34 -15.21
CA LEU A 80 -0.20 -12.64 -15.09
C LEU A 80 0.86 -13.61 -14.56
N LYS A 81 1.86 -13.92 -15.39
CA LYS A 81 3.04 -14.66 -14.91
C LYS A 81 3.73 -13.84 -13.81
N PRO A 82 4.16 -14.47 -12.70
CA PRO A 82 4.91 -13.78 -11.66
C PRO A 82 6.13 -13.12 -12.30
N GLN A 83 6.29 -11.83 -12.01
CA GLN A 83 7.31 -11.01 -12.65
C GLN A 83 8.70 -11.58 -12.35
N ALA A 84 9.52 -11.81 -13.38
CA ALA A 84 10.86 -12.34 -13.21
C ALA A 84 11.69 -11.37 -12.35
N ILE A 85 12.53 -11.90 -11.46
CA ILE A 85 13.37 -11.14 -10.52
C ILE A 85 14.25 -10.13 -11.27
N GLU A 86 14.64 -10.47 -12.50
CA GLU A 86 15.45 -9.68 -13.41
C GLU A 86 14.75 -8.42 -13.94
N ASP A 87 13.42 -8.40 -13.94
CA ASP A 87 12.62 -7.28 -14.46
C ASP A 87 12.28 -6.23 -13.40
N PHE A 88 12.68 -6.42 -12.13
CA PHE A 88 12.41 -5.40 -11.10
C PHE A 88 13.10 -4.06 -11.40
N GLU A 89 14.25 -4.07 -12.10
CA GLU A 89 14.94 -2.83 -12.50
C GLU A 89 14.25 -2.06 -13.63
N LYS A 90 13.47 -2.76 -14.47
CA LYS A 90 12.73 -2.16 -15.60
C LYS A 90 11.47 -1.41 -15.17
N ASP A 91 11.20 -1.37 -13.87
CA ASP A 91 10.04 -0.74 -13.29
C ASP A 91 10.15 0.80 -13.29
N ILE A 92 9.17 1.48 -13.90
CA ILE A 92 9.15 2.94 -14.11
C ILE A 92 9.08 3.71 -12.78
N SER A 93 8.41 3.15 -11.75
CA SER A 93 8.25 3.84 -10.47
C SER A 93 9.43 3.54 -9.54
N PRO A 94 10.21 4.56 -9.11
CA PRO A 94 11.37 4.33 -8.24
C PRO A 94 10.96 3.74 -6.88
N THR A 95 9.84 4.20 -6.32
CA THR A 95 9.28 3.69 -5.05
C THR A 95 8.87 2.22 -5.17
N ARG A 96 8.27 1.84 -6.31
CA ARG A 96 7.85 0.45 -6.59
C ARG A 96 9.06 -0.46 -6.78
N ARG A 97 10.06 0.00 -7.55
CA ARG A 97 11.33 -0.70 -7.72
C ARG A 97 12.01 -0.96 -6.38
N ARG A 98 12.15 0.07 -5.54
CA ARG A 98 12.76 -0.06 -4.21
C ARG A 98 11.99 -1.07 -3.35
N SER A 99 10.66 -0.95 -3.29
CA SER A 99 9.85 -1.86 -2.48
C SER A 99 9.93 -3.32 -2.97
N LYS A 100 9.98 -3.57 -4.28
CA LYS A 100 10.14 -4.93 -4.83
C LYS A 100 11.48 -5.54 -4.45
N ILE A 101 12.56 -4.77 -4.57
CA ILE A 101 13.92 -5.20 -4.21
C ILE A 101 14.01 -5.50 -2.71
N ILE A 102 13.50 -4.62 -1.85
CA ILE A 102 13.49 -4.83 -0.40
C ILE A 102 12.68 -6.08 -0.05
N ASN A 103 11.46 -6.20 -0.58
CA ASN A 103 10.59 -7.33 -0.28
C ASN A 103 11.17 -8.66 -0.79
N HIS A 104 11.94 -8.65 -1.88
CA HIS A 104 12.63 -9.84 -2.35
C HIS A 104 13.79 -10.27 -1.43
N VAL A 105 14.51 -9.32 -0.84
CA VAL A 105 15.70 -9.62 -0.01
C VAL A 105 15.31 -9.92 1.44
N PHE A 106 14.41 -9.14 2.03
CA PHE A 106 14.05 -9.18 3.44
C PHE A 106 12.61 -9.69 3.70
N GLY A 107 11.80 -9.84 2.65
CA GLY A 107 10.38 -10.20 2.80
C GLY A 107 9.56 -9.12 3.48
N SER A 108 8.40 -9.54 4.02
CA SER A 108 7.46 -8.69 4.74
C SER A 108 8.04 -8.07 6.02
N SER A 109 9.11 -8.65 6.57
CA SER A 109 9.72 -8.27 7.84
C SER A 109 10.20 -6.82 7.83
N ALA A 110 10.91 -6.39 6.78
CA ALA A 110 11.46 -5.04 6.66
C ALA A 110 10.37 -3.94 6.74
N LYS A 111 9.17 -4.22 6.21
CA LYS A 111 8.04 -3.29 6.28
C LYS A 111 7.54 -3.15 7.72
N TRP A 112 7.39 -4.27 8.43
CA TRP A 112 6.94 -4.25 9.83
C TRP A 112 7.98 -3.64 10.76
N THR A 113 9.26 -3.97 10.58
CA THR A 113 10.35 -3.39 11.36
C THR A 113 10.45 -1.87 11.14
N SER A 114 10.39 -1.41 9.89
CA SER A 114 10.41 0.04 9.62
C SER A 114 9.19 0.75 10.20
N LEU A 115 8.00 0.16 10.13
CA LEU A 115 6.79 0.69 10.76
C LEU A 115 6.97 0.79 12.29
N PHE A 116 7.36 -0.31 12.94
CA PHE A 116 7.53 -0.36 14.39
C PHE A 116 8.55 0.68 14.86
N VAL A 117 9.73 0.71 14.25
CA VAL A 117 10.79 1.66 14.59
C VAL A 117 10.33 3.11 14.35
N SER A 118 9.59 3.37 13.28
CA SER A 118 9.08 4.72 12.98
C SER A 118 8.05 5.22 14.00
N VAL A 119 7.33 4.32 14.67
CA VAL A 119 6.37 4.65 15.73
C VAL A 119 7.09 4.78 17.08
N THR A 120 8.04 3.90 17.37
CA THR A 120 8.72 3.87 18.68
C THR A 120 9.72 5.01 18.87
N ILE A 121 10.52 5.34 17.85
CA ILE A 121 11.58 6.37 17.98
C ILE A 121 11.02 7.76 18.33
N PRO A 122 9.93 8.26 17.71
CA PRO A 122 9.37 9.57 18.04
C PRO A 122 8.93 9.71 19.49
N LEU A 123 8.55 8.60 20.17
CA LEU A 123 8.18 8.63 21.60
C LEU A 123 9.34 9.05 22.50
N PHE A 124 10.59 8.80 22.08
CA PHE A 124 11.78 9.16 22.84
C PHE A 124 12.37 10.53 22.42
N LEU A 125 12.10 10.96 21.18
CA LEU A 125 12.63 12.22 20.65
C LEU A 125 11.76 13.43 20.96
N ILE A 126 10.44 13.26 21.01
CA ILE A 126 9.51 14.36 21.25
C ILE A 126 9.22 14.43 22.75
N LYS A 127 9.70 15.48 23.42
CA LYS A 127 9.39 15.73 24.83
C LYS A 127 7.91 16.12 24.99
N PHE A 128 7.25 15.54 25.98
CA PHE A 128 5.86 15.82 26.35
C PHE A 128 5.61 17.25 26.91
N SER A 129 6.61 18.14 26.86
CA SER A 129 6.51 19.50 27.40
C SER A 129 5.78 20.50 26.50
N GLU A 130 5.53 20.13 25.24
CA GLU A 130 4.86 20.99 24.26
C GLU A 130 3.33 20.88 24.29
N SER A 131 2.64 21.85 23.68
CA SER A 131 1.18 21.80 23.54
C SER A 131 0.73 20.48 22.89
N ARG A 132 -0.40 19.90 23.36
CA ARG A 132 -0.91 18.61 22.87
C ARG A 132 -1.09 18.55 21.36
N ILE A 133 -1.41 19.68 20.74
CA ILE A 133 -1.62 19.82 19.30
C ILE A 133 -0.28 19.78 18.55
N THR A 134 0.71 20.55 19.01
CA THR A 134 2.06 20.56 18.44
C THR A 134 2.70 19.17 18.54
N PHE A 135 2.52 18.50 19.69
CA PHE A 135 2.99 17.14 19.90
C PHE A 135 2.37 16.14 18.90
N SER A 136 1.04 16.16 18.74
CA SER A 136 0.33 15.25 17.83
C SER A 136 0.78 15.42 16.37
N LEU A 137 0.90 16.66 15.90
CA LEU A 137 1.36 16.96 14.54
C LEU A 137 2.82 16.55 14.34
N ALA A 138 3.71 16.92 15.26
CA ALA A 138 5.13 16.56 15.19
C ALA A 138 5.32 15.04 15.20
N TYR A 139 4.54 14.32 16.01
CA TYR A 139 4.57 12.87 16.09
C TYR A 139 4.15 12.20 14.77
N MET A 140 3.03 12.62 14.17
CA MET A 140 2.58 12.13 12.86
C MET A 140 3.60 12.39 11.75
N LEU A 141 4.19 13.59 11.71
CA LEU A 141 5.20 13.95 10.71
C LEU A 141 6.49 13.14 10.90
N MET A 142 6.94 12.95 12.14
CA MET A 142 8.13 12.17 12.47
C MET A 142 7.97 10.69 12.10
N ILE A 143 6.79 10.09 12.32
CA ILE A 143 6.51 8.72 11.87
C ILE A 143 6.68 8.62 10.35
N GLY A 144 6.06 9.52 9.58
CA GLY A 144 6.15 9.52 8.12
C GLY A 144 7.59 9.67 7.62
N LEU A 145 8.34 10.61 8.20
CA LEU A 145 9.74 10.84 7.86
C LEU A 145 10.63 9.64 8.18
N LEU A 146 10.54 9.12 9.42
CA LEU A 146 11.36 7.98 9.85
C LEU A 146 11.03 6.72 9.06
N TYR A 147 9.75 6.44 8.81
CA TYR A 147 9.36 5.31 7.96
C TYR A 147 9.99 5.43 6.57
N THR A 148 9.96 6.63 5.99
CA THR A 148 10.52 6.88 4.66
C THR A 148 12.03 6.69 4.64
N LEU A 149 12.75 7.21 5.64
CA LEU A 149 14.19 7.06 5.78
C LEU A 149 14.59 5.59 6.00
N ILE A 150 13.94 4.91 6.93
CA ILE A 150 14.30 3.54 7.28
C ILE A 150 13.95 2.60 6.12
N TYR A 151 12.72 2.65 5.61
CA TYR A 151 12.27 1.72 4.58
C TYR A 151 12.89 2.02 3.21
N PHE A 152 12.80 3.26 2.71
CA PHE A 152 13.24 3.57 1.34
C PHE A 152 14.71 3.94 1.20
N PHE A 153 15.42 4.28 2.28
CA PHE A 153 16.85 4.55 2.23
C PHE A 153 17.67 3.43 2.89
N PHE A 154 17.45 3.12 4.17
CA PHE A 154 18.29 2.15 4.89
C PHE A 154 18.09 0.71 4.39
N PHE A 155 16.85 0.20 4.36
CA PHE A 155 16.62 -1.15 3.84
C PHE A 155 16.96 -1.26 2.35
N TYR A 156 16.72 -0.22 1.57
CA TYR A 156 17.07 -0.23 0.15
C TYR A 156 18.59 -0.27 -0.08
N SER A 157 19.38 0.50 0.68
CA SER A 157 20.83 0.56 0.51
C SER A 157 21.49 -0.79 0.79
N ILE A 158 20.93 -1.58 1.71
CA ILE A 158 21.39 -2.95 2.01
C ILE A 158 20.81 -3.95 1.01
N ALA A 159 19.53 -3.84 0.64
CA ALA A 159 18.88 -4.78 -0.27
C ALA A 159 19.46 -4.71 -1.69
N TYR A 160 19.80 -3.51 -2.18
CA TYR A 160 20.28 -3.31 -3.55
C TYR A 160 21.57 -4.08 -3.89
N PRO A 161 22.66 -4.03 -3.11
CA PRO A 161 23.86 -4.81 -3.39
C PRO A 161 23.61 -6.32 -3.30
N ILE A 162 22.78 -6.78 -2.35
CA ILE A 162 22.42 -8.19 -2.20
C ILE A 162 21.65 -8.68 -3.43
N TYR A 163 20.66 -7.91 -3.88
CA TYR A 163 19.88 -8.17 -5.08
C TYR A 163 20.78 -8.25 -6.33
N LYS A 164 21.69 -7.28 -6.51
CA LYS A 164 22.62 -7.27 -7.65
C LYS A 164 23.57 -8.46 -7.66
N LYS A 165 24.01 -8.94 -6.49
CA LYS A 165 24.80 -10.17 -6.36
C LYS A 165 23.99 -11.40 -6.77
N LYS A 166 22.75 -11.54 -6.29
CA LYS A 166 21.88 -12.68 -6.63
C LYS A 166 21.56 -12.76 -8.13
N ILE A 167 21.28 -11.63 -8.78
CA ILE A 167 21.02 -11.62 -10.23
C ILE A 167 22.25 -11.98 -11.06
N LYS A 168 23.44 -11.53 -10.64
CA LYS A 168 24.68 -11.90 -11.34
C LYS A 168 24.99 -13.39 -11.24
N ILE A 169 24.61 -14.04 -10.14
CA ILE A 169 24.78 -15.49 -9.95
C ILE A 169 23.79 -16.25 -10.83
N ASN A 170 22.53 -15.82 -10.93
CA ASN A 170 21.51 -16.47 -11.75
C ASN A 170 21.70 -16.33 -13.28
N LYS A 171 22.58 -15.43 -13.73
CA LYS A 171 22.90 -15.24 -15.15
C LYS A 171 24.11 -16.04 -15.65
N LYS A 172 24.80 -16.75 -14.75
CA LYS A 172 25.83 -17.73 -15.10
C LYS A 172 25.21 -19.11 -15.17
#